data_AF-A0AAW2P7W8-F1
#
_entry.id   AF-A0AAW2P7W8-F1
#
_cell.length_a   1.000
_cell.length_b   1.000
_cell.length_c   1.000
_cell.angle_alpha   90.00
_cell.angle_beta   90.00
_cell.angle_gamma   90.00
#
_symmetry.space_group_name_H-M   'P 1'
#
loop_
_entity.id
_entity.type
_entity.pdbx_description
1 polymer ?
#
loop_
_entity_poly.entity_id
_entity_poly.type
_entity_poly.pdbx_seq_one_letter_code
_entity_poly.pdbx_strand_id
1 'polypeptide(L)'
;MHGLFPGKKGLRQGDLMSSALFLLCMEYFSRLIKRNRFNFDFNFHPKCEKLKIAHLLFADDLILFSRGDLPSINILMECLQEFMDVSGLAVNTSKSSIVTAGI
;
A
#
# COMPACT_ATOMS: atom_id res chain seq x y z
N MET A 1 -41.92 -1.95 -6.19
CA MET A 1 -41.06 -1.80 -4.99
C MET A 1 -39.96 -2.84 -5.05
N HIS A 2 -38.87 -2.59 -5.77
CA HIS A 2 -37.77 -3.55 -5.87
C HIS A 2 -36.43 -2.85 -5.63
N GLY A 3 -35.56 -3.49 -4.85
CA GLY A 3 -34.12 -3.35 -5.07
C GLY A 3 -33.26 -2.73 -3.97
N LEU A 4 -33.54 -2.99 -2.68
CA LEU A 4 -32.54 -2.69 -1.63
C LEU A 4 -31.81 -3.99 -1.23
N PHE A 5 -30.68 -4.27 -1.87
CA PHE A 5 -29.76 -5.30 -1.41
C PHE A 5 -28.95 -4.74 -0.23
N PRO A 6 -28.90 -5.40 0.93
CA PRO A 6 -28.05 -4.95 2.03
C PRO A 6 -26.58 -5.04 1.58
N GLY A 7 -25.93 -3.89 1.45
CA GLY A 7 -24.51 -3.80 1.12
C GLY A 7 -23.66 -4.37 2.25
N LYS A 8 -22.76 -5.32 1.94
CA LYS A 8 -21.84 -5.91 2.92
C LYS A 8 -20.52 -5.15 3.03
N LYS A 9 -19.77 -5.07 1.93
CA LYS A 9 -18.49 -4.36 1.81
C LYS A 9 -18.40 -3.71 0.44
N GLY A 10 -17.88 -2.50 0.38
CA GLY A 10 -17.64 -1.76 -0.86
C GLY A 10 -18.65 -0.65 -1.12
N LEU A 11 -18.18 0.39 -1.83
CA LEU A 11 -18.99 1.46 -2.37
C LEU A 11 -19.21 1.21 -3.86
N ARG A 12 -20.25 1.85 -4.40
CA ARG A 12 -20.56 1.73 -5.82
C ARG A 12 -19.44 2.38 -6.65
N GLN A 13 -18.84 1.63 -7.57
CA GLN A 13 -17.89 2.18 -8.53
C GLN A 13 -18.55 3.27 -9.38
N GLY A 14 -17.82 4.36 -9.63
CA GLY A 14 -18.34 5.56 -10.30
C GLY A 14 -18.93 6.61 -9.36
N ASP A 15 -18.96 6.35 -8.04
CA ASP A 15 -19.22 7.37 -7.04
C ASP A 15 -17.93 8.14 -6.70
N LEU A 16 -17.98 9.47 -6.75
CA LEU A 16 -16.89 10.35 -6.37
C LEU A 16 -16.41 10.07 -4.93
N MET A 17 -17.34 9.70 -4.03
CA MET A 17 -17.06 9.40 -2.64
C MET A 17 -16.22 8.13 -2.45
N SER A 18 -16.42 7.12 -3.31
CA SER A 18 -15.63 5.88 -3.26
C SER A 18 -14.15 6.15 -3.52
N SER A 19 -13.86 7.04 -4.46
CA SER A 19 -12.49 7.39 -4.85
C SER A 19 -11.79 8.17 -3.74
N ALA A 20 -12.51 9.12 -3.12
CA ALA A 20 -11.98 9.92 -2.01
C ALA A 20 -11.71 9.09 -0.76
N LEU A 21 -12.60 8.16 -0.42
CA LEU A 21 -12.41 7.25 0.73
C LEU A 21 -11.23 6.30 0.51
N PHE A 22 -11.09 5.77 -0.70
CA PHE A 22 -9.93 4.95 -1.03
C PHE A 22 -8.63 5.76 -0.91
N LEU A 23 -8.59 6.99 -1.43
CA LEU A 23 -7.43 7.88 -1.28
C LEU A 23 -7.08 8.13 0.18
N LEU A 24 -8.08 8.32 1.06
CA LEU A 24 -7.87 8.48 2.50
C LEU A 24 -7.21 7.24 3.13
N CYS A 25 -7.66 6.04 2.76
CA CYS A 25 -7.02 4.80 3.20
C CYS A 25 -5.56 4.71 2.72
N MET A 26 -5.28 5.09 1.46
CA MET A 26 -3.92 5.06 0.93
C MET A 26 -3.02 6.15 1.53
N GLU A 27 -3.57 7.29 1.93
CA GLU A 27 -2.84 8.32 2.70
C GLU A 27 -2.46 7.80 4.10
N TYR A 28 -3.35 7.04 4.76
CA TYR A 28 -3.00 6.34 6.00
C TYR A 28 -1.83 5.36 5.79
N PHE A 29 -1.88 4.54 4.73
CA PHE A 29 -0.77 3.65 4.39
C PHE A 29 0.54 4.40 4.14
N SER A 30 0.47 5.53 3.44
CA SER A 30 1.62 6.40 3.18
C SER A 30 2.26 6.91 4.47
N ARG A 31 1.44 7.26 5.47
CA ARG A 31 1.91 7.68 6.80
C ARG A 31 2.51 6.54 7.61
N LEU A 32 1.96 5.34 7.47
CA LEU A 32 2.48 4.14 8.12
C LEU A 32 3.91 3.82 7.66
N ILE A 33 4.13 3.77 6.33
CA ILE A 33 5.47 3.63 5.75
C ILE A 33 6.37 4.79 6.19
N LYS A 34 5.86 6.01 6.19
CA LYS A 34 6.63 7.19 6.62
C LYS A 34 7.08 7.12 8.07
N ARG A 35 6.30 6.48 8.96
CA ARG A 35 6.69 6.24 10.35
C ARG A 35 7.80 5.19 10.43
N ASN A 36 7.65 4.08 9.71
CA ASN A 36 8.53 2.93 9.81
C ASN A 36 9.84 3.08 9.02
N ARG A 37 9.90 3.94 7.99
CA ARG A 37 11.13 4.21 7.22
C ARG A 37 12.22 4.97 8.00
N PHE A 38 11.88 5.51 9.17
CA PHE A 38 12.86 6.12 10.09
C PHE A 38 13.44 5.10 11.06
N ASN A 39 12.97 3.85 11.01
CA ASN A 39 13.63 2.76 11.70
C ASN A 39 15.04 2.57 11.11
N PHE A 40 16.03 2.34 11.97
CA PHE A 40 17.43 2.17 11.58
C PHE A 40 17.63 1.02 10.58
N ASP A 41 16.73 0.03 10.64
CA ASP A 41 16.79 -1.17 9.82
C ASP A 41 16.21 -1.00 8.41
N PHE A 42 15.52 0.11 8.12
CA PHE A 42 14.94 0.35 6.79
C PHE A 42 15.92 1.08 5.87
N ASN A 43 16.21 0.47 4.72
CA ASN A 43 17.03 1.05 3.68
C ASN A 43 16.22 1.28 2.39
N PHE A 44 16.33 2.48 1.84
CA PHE A 44 15.71 2.81 0.56
C PHE A 44 16.39 2.06 -0.59
N HIS A 45 15.62 1.80 -1.64
CA HIS A 45 16.18 1.37 -2.91
C HIS A 45 17.22 2.41 -3.40
N PRO A 46 18.42 2.03 -3.89
CA PRO A 46 19.49 2.98 -4.20
C PRO A 46 19.13 4.07 -5.22
N LYS A 47 18.23 3.76 -6.17
CA LYS A 47 17.69 4.76 -7.12
C LYS A 47 16.62 5.69 -6.51
N CYS A 48 16.04 5.33 -5.38
CA CYS A 48 14.93 6.03 -4.73
C CYS A 48 15.37 6.78 -3.45
N GLU A 49 16.57 6.50 -2.94
CA GLU A 49 17.11 7.03 -1.69
C GLU A 49 17.19 8.57 -1.68
N LYS A 50 17.68 9.18 -2.77
CA LYS A 50 17.79 10.65 -2.89
C LYS A 50 16.45 11.36 -2.72
N LEU A 51 15.37 10.73 -3.20
CA LEU A 51 14.01 11.27 -3.13
C LEU A 51 13.21 10.71 -1.94
N LYS A 52 13.81 9.79 -1.17
CA LYS A 52 13.16 9.08 -0.04
C LYS A 52 11.82 8.45 -0.43
N ILE A 53 11.76 7.88 -1.63
CA ILE A 53 10.57 7.19 -2.17
C ILE A 53 10.61 5.75 -1.69
N ALA A 54 9.57 5.33 -0.97
CA ALA A 54 9.37 3.95 -0.53
C ALA A 54 8.13 3.31 -1.18
N HIS A 55 7.24 4.11 -1.76
CA HIS A 55 6.01 3.61 -2.37
C HIS A 55 5.50 4.58 -3.45
N LEU A 56 4.75 4.04 -4.41
CA LEU A 56 3.97 4.78 -5.40
C LEU A 56 2.54 4.23 -5.43
N LEU A 57 1.58 5.13 -5.55
CA LEU A 57 0.16 4.84 -5.49
C LEU A 57 -0.52 5.37 -6.74
N PHE A 58 -1.23 4.52 -7.46
CA PHE A 58 -2.03 4.94 -8.61
C PHE A 58 -3.30 4.10 -8.72
N ALA A 59 -4.45 4.72 -8.45
CA ALA A 59 -5.73 4.01 -8.39
C ALA A 59 -5.61 2.75 -7.50
N ASP A 60 -5.92 1.57 -8.01
CA ASP A 60 -5.81 0.29 -7.33
C ASP A 60 -4.40 -0.34 -7.32
N ASP A 61 -3.43 0.27 -8.00
CA ASP A 61 -2.06 -0.21 -8.08
C ASP A 61 -1.16 0.41 -6.99
N LEU A 62 -0.42 -0.46 -6.30
CA LEU A 62 0.59 -0.12 -5.31
C LEU A 62 1.94 -0.70 -5.72
N ILE A 63 2.97 0.14 -5.76
CA ILE A 63 4.37 -0.28 -5.95
C ILE A 63 5.16 0.09 -4.71
N LEU A 64 5.92 -0.87 -4.17
CA LEU A 64 6.76 -0.70 -3.00
C LEU A 64 8.25 -0.77 -3.39
N PHE A 65 9.06 0.07 -2.75
CA PHE A 65 10.49 0.18 -2.99
C PHE A 65 11.27 0.07 -1.68
N SER A 66 12.20 -0.86 -1.63
CA SER A 66 13.23 -0.96 -0.60
C SER A 66 14.54 -1.43 -1.22
N ARG A 67 15.61 -1.37 -0.44
CA ARG A 67 16.79 -2.18 -0.73
C ARG A 67 16.41 -3.67 -0.62
N GLY A 68 17.10 -4.52 -1.38
CA GLY A 68 16.87 -5.96 -1.45
C GLY A 68 17.38 -6.76 -0.25
N ASP A 69 17.38 -6.17 0.95
CA ASP A 69 17.72 -6.84 2.21
C ASP A 69 16.46 -7.23 2.98
N LEU A 70 16.54 -8.36 3.70
CA LEU A 70 15.41 -8.90 4.46
C LEU A 70 14.82 -7.93 5.49
N PRO A 71 15.62 -7.16 6.27
CA PRO A 71 15.06 -6.19 7.22
C PRO A 71 14.14 -5.16 6.55
N SER A 72 14.61 -4.54 5.46
CA SER A 72 13.83 -3.52 4.75
C SER A 72 12.55 -4.09 4.12
N ILE A 73 12.64 -5.30 3.57
CA ILE A 73 11.48 -6.00 2.99
C ILE A 73 10.46 -6.33 4.09
N ASN A 74 10.90 -6.89 5.22
CA ASN A 74 10.02 -7.25 6.34
C ASN A 74 9.26 -6.04 6.87
N ILE A 75 9.93 -4.89 7.03
CA ILE A 75 9.28 -3.66 7.47
C ILE A 75 8.14 -3.25 6.52
N LEU A 76 8.35 -3.35 5.20
CA LEU A 76 7.29 -3.04 4.23
C LEU A 76 6.14 -4.04 4.29
N MET A 77 6.43 -5.33 4.46
CA MET A 77 5.41 -6.37 4.58
C MET A 77 4.59 -6.20 5.87
N GLU A 78 5.22 -5.83 6.98
CA GLU A 78 4.54 -5.49 8.23
C GLU A 78 3.61 -4.28 8.07
N CYS A 79 4.08 -3.22 7.39
CA CYS A 79 3.24 -2.06 7.07
C CYS A 79 2.02 -2.48 6.22
N LEU A 80 2.23 -3.35 5.23
CA LEU A 80 1.18 -3.82 4.34
C LEU A 80 0.15 -4.69 5.10
N GLN A 81 0.61 -5.52 6.02
CA GLN A 81 -0.24 -6.33 6.87
C GLN A 81 -1.10 -5.48 7.81
N GLU A 82 -0.48 -4.55 8.55
CA GLU A 82 -1.20 -3.61 9.42
C GLU A 82 -2.24 -2.81 8.63
N PHE A 83 -1.90 -2.37 7.41
CA PHE A 83 -2.85 -1.70 6.54
C PHE A 83 -4.05 -2.57 6.15
N MET A 84 -3.83 -3.83 5.76
CA MET A 84 -4.90 -4.76 5.42
C MET A 84 -5.82 -5.00 6.62
N ASP A 85 -5.25 -5.18 7.81
CA ASP A 85 -6.00 -5.44 9.03
C ASP A 85 -6.88 -4.25 9.45
N VAL A 86 -6.37 -3.02 9.32
CA VAL A 86 -7.09 -1.80 9.69
C VAL A 86 -8.11 -1.38 8.64
N SER A 87 -7.76 -1.46 7.35
CA SER A 87 -8.63 -1.01 6.25
C SER A 87 -9.68 -2.04 5.87
N GLY A 88 -9.45 -3.32 6.18
CA GLY A 88 -10.25 -4.44 5.69
C GLY A 88 -10.11 -4.71 4.19
N LEU A 89 -9.12 -4.08 3.54
CA LEU A 89 -8.70 -4.36 2.17
C LEU A 89 -7.76 -5.56 2.14
N ALA A 90 -7.65 -6.21 0.99
CA ALA A 90 -6.77 -7.36 0.78
C ALA A 90 -5.93 -7.15 -0.48
N VAL A 91 -4.66 -7.52 -0.41
CA VAL A 91 -3.76 -7.55 -1.55
C VAL A 91 -4.08 -8.76 -2.43
N ASN A 92 -4.14 -8.55 -3.74
CA ASN A 92 -4.36 -9.63 -4.69
C ASN A 92 -3.03 -10.30 -5.05
N THR A 93 -2.66 -11.36 -4.33
CA THR A 93 -1.40 -12.10 -4.54
C THR A 93 -1.26 -12.69 -5.95
N SER A 94 -2.35 -12.94 -6.67
CA SER A 94 -2.30 -13.42 -8.06
C SER A 94 -1.94 -12.32 -9.07
N LYS A 95 -2.12 -11.05 -8.69
CA LYS A 95 -1.75 -9.88 -9.50
C LYS A 95 -0.52 -9.15 -8.95
N SER A 96 -0.06 -9.50 -7.75
CA SER A 96 1.15 -8.96 -7.15
C SER A 96 2.37 -9.75 -7.58
N SER A 97 3.50 -9.08 -7.75
CA SER A 97 4.79 -9.70 -8.05
C SER A 97 5.90 -8.98 -7.32
N ILE A 98 6.98 -9.70 -7.04
CA ILE A 98 8.22 -9.15 -6.48
C ILE A 98 9.25 -9.15 -7.59
N VAL A 99 9.86 -8.00 -7.83
CA VAL A 99 10.91 -7.83 -8.84
C VAL A 99 12.16 -7.36 -8.14
N THR A 100 13.26 -8.09 -8.33
CA THR A 100 14.58 -7.68 -7.88
C THR A 100 15.33 -7.05 -9.05
N ALA A 101 15.75 -5.80 -8.88
CA ALA A 101 16.63 -5.14 -9.82
C ALA A 101 18.06 -5.22 -9.25
N GLY A 102 18.92 -5.99 -9.91
CA GLY A 102 20.36 -5.88 -9.68
C GLY A 102 20.81 -4.47 -10.06
N ILE A 103 21.69 -3.89 -9.24
CA ILE A 103 22.32 -2.60 -9.49
C ILE A 103 23.77 -2.88 -9.88
#